data_AF-A0A7R9C3P0-F1
#
_entry.id   AF-A0A7R9C3P0-F1
#
_cell.length_a   1.000
_cell.length_b   1.000
_cell.length_c   1.000
_cell.angle_alpha   90.00
_cell.angle_beta   90.00
_cell.angle_gamma   90.00
#
_symmetry.space_group_name_H-M   'P 1'
#
loop_
_entity.id
_entity.type
_entity.pdbx_description
1 polymer ?
#
loop_
_entity_poly.entity_id
_entity_poly.type
_entity_poly.pdbx_seq_one_letter_code
_entity_poly.pdbx_strand_id
1 'polypeptide(L)'
;MVTTTSTARQTMNVDSQSWSRAVSSINCLHAGISSTSSREQASLTGVRLRALNLPYKLLVRSTMKRALETAELIMKEMQMGNELDVRESDLLREGAPIPPEPPVGHWRPEKH
;
A
#
# COMPACT_ATOMS: atom_id res chain seq x y z
N MET A 1 30.48 36.66 -26.23
CA MET A 1 29.52 36.14 -27.25
C MET A 1 30.22 34.95 -27.88
N VAL A 2 29.85 33.68 -27.76
CA VAL A 2 28.58 32.99 -27.44
C VAL A 2 29.00 31.72 -26.68
N THR A 3 28.47 31.46 -25.49
CA THR A 3 28.63 30.16 -24.82
C THR A 3 27.48 29.25 -25.23
N THR A 4 27.77 28.23 -26.02
CA THR A 4 26.80 27.22 -26.47
C THR A 4 26.49 26.23 -25.35
N THR A 5 25.22 26.15 -24.97
CA THR A 5 24.63 25.12 -24.11
C THR A 5 24.49 23.80 -24.88
N SER A 6 25.00 22.69 -24.31
CA SER A 6 24.75 21.33 -24.82
C SER A 6 24.12 20.48 -23.71
N THR A 7 22.80 20.34 -23.76
CA THR A 7 21.99 19.48 -22.88
C THR A 7 22.09 18.03 -23.37
N ALA A 8 22.82 17.18 -22.63
CA ALA A 8 22.82 15.74 -22.88
C ALA A 8 21.53 15.10 -22.32
N ARG A 9 20.70 14.55 -23.19
CA ARG A 9 19.60 13.64 -22.81
C ARG A 9 20.20 12.29 -22.43
N GLN A 10 20.05 11.89 -21.19
CA GLN A 10 20.38 10.55 -20.75
C GLN A 10 19.17 9.65 -20.98
N THR A 11 19.26 8.76 -21.98
CA THR A 11 18.27 7.70 -22.21
C THR A 11 18.46 6.63 -21.13
N MET A 12 17.46 6.44 -20.26
CA MET A 12 17.46 5.34 -19.29
C MET A 12 17.24 4.01 -20.03
N ASN A 13 18.29 3.19 -20.08
CA ASN A 13 18.25 1.81 -20.56
C ASN A 13 17.66 0.93 -19.44
N VAL A 14 16.49 0.33 -19.65
CA VAL A 14 15.83 -0.53 -18.66
C VAL A 14 16.24 -1.98 -18.94
N ASP A 15 17.26 -2.45 -18.22
CA ASP A 15 17.84 -3.79 -18.42
C ASP A 15 16.87 -4.93 -18.07
N SER A 16 16.88 -5.98 -18.90
CA SER A 16 16.10 -7.22 -18.77
C SER A 16 16.29 -7.94 -17.42
N GLN A 17 17.40 -7.71 -16.72
CA GLN A 17 17.65 -8.24 -15.38
C GLN A 17 16.74 -7.64 -14.29
N SER A 18 16.14 -6.47 -14.53
CA SER A 18 15.13 -5.86 -13.64
C SER A 18 13.86 -6.72 -13.56
N TRP A 19 13.45 -7.32 -14.69
CA TRP A 19 12.25 -8.15 -14.78
C TRP A 19 12.39 -9.45 -13.99
N SER A 20 13.57 -10.06 -13.94
CA SER A 20 13.78 -11.30 -13.17
C SER A 20 13.61 -11.09 -11.66
N ARG A 21 13.89 -9.90 -11.13
CA ARG A 21 13.65 -9.56 -9.71
C ARG A 21 12.19 -9.26 -9.43
N ALA A 22 11.45 -8.73 -10.42
CA ALA A 22 10.03 -8.45 -10.30
C ALA A 22 9.19 -9.75 -10.21
N VAL A 23 9.57 -10.80 -10.95
CA VAL A 23 8.80 -12.06 -11.01
C VAL A 23 9.02 -12.95 -9.78
N SER A 24 10.14 -12.82 -9.05
CA SER A 24 10.34 -13.51 -7.76
C SER A 24 9.40 -13.05 -6.64
N SER A 25 8.62 -11.98 -6.83
CA SER A 25 7.67 -11.44 -5.83
C SER A 25 6.31 -12.12 -5.82
N ILE A 26 6.09 -13.16 -6.65
CA ILE A 26 4.76 -13.79 -6.81
C ILE A 26 4.41 -14.75 -5.64
N ASN A 27 5.36 -15.15 -4.80
CA ASN A 27 5.11 -16.03 -3.65
C ASN A 27 4.99 -15.30 -2.30
N CYS A 28 4.17 -14.25 -2.23
CA CYS A 28 3.74 -13.64 -0.96
C CYS A 28 2.29 -14.02 -0.60
N LEU A 29 1.92 -15.31 -0.74
CA LEU A 29 0.71 -15.80 -0.09
C LEU A 29 1.04 -16.11 1.38
N HIS A 30 0.48 -15.31 2.30
CA HIS A 30 0.27 -15.51 3.76
C HIS A 30 0.96 -14.57 4.77
N ALA A 31 1.77 -13.57 4.41
CA ALA A 31 2.62 -12.91 5.41
C ALA A 31 2.57 -11.37 5.44
N GLY A 32 1.67 -10.79 6.25
CA GLY A 32 1.76 -9.40 6.77
C GLY A 32 2.21 -8.32 5.77
N ILE A 33 2.74 -7.20 6.26
CA ILE A 33 3.42 -6.15 5.47
C ILE A 33 4.89 -6.52 5.36
N SER A 34 5.16 -7.73 4.88
CA SER A 34 6.52 -8.22 4.79
C SER A 34 7.31 -7.62 3.62
N SER A 35 6.63 -7.07 2.60
CA SER A 35 7.31 -6.41 1.48
C SER A 35 7.76 -4.99 1.88
N THR A 36 8.97 -4.62 1.48
CA THR A 36 9.52 -3.27 1.72
C THR A 36 8.64 -2.18 1.07
N SER A 37 8.13 -2.46 -0.14
CA SER A 37 7.25 -1.55 -0.87
C SER A 37 5.94 -1.27 -0.10
N SER A 38 5.32 -2.28 0.51
CA SER A 38 4.09 -2.09 1.28
C SER A 38 4.31 -1.21 2.53
N ARG A 39 5.50 -1.28 3.16
CA ARG A 39 5.85 -0.41 4.30
C ARG A 39 6.06 1.03 3.87
N GLU A 40 6.76 1.25 2.76
CA GLU A 40 6.97 2.57 2.18
C GLU A 40 5.64 3.21 1.77
N GLN A 41 4.74 2.44 1.14
CA GLN A 41 3.40 2.90 0.80
C GLN A 41 2.61 3.36 2.03
N ALA A 42 2.62 2.57 3.11
CA ALA A 42 1.96 2.93 4.36
C ALA A 42 2.55 4.21 4.98
N SER A 43 3.89 4.33 4.99
CA SER A 43 4.58 5.50 5.52
C SER A 43 4.25 6.77 4.74
N LEU A 44 4.36 6.74 3.41
CA LEU A 44 4.01 7.87 2.54
C LEU A 44 2.54 8.28 2.68
N THR A 45 1.65 7.30 2.86
CA THR A 45 0.23 7.56 3.11
C THR A 45 0.03 8.34 4.41
N GLY A 46 0.67 7.94 5.51
CA GLY A 46 0.59 8.65 6.78
C GLY A 46 1.15 10.07 6.71
N VAL A 47 2.30 10.26 6.04
CA VAL A 47 2.87 11.59 5.77
C VAL A 47 1.88 12.47 5.00
N ARG A 48 1.23 11.90 3.98
CA ARG A 48 0.22 12.64 3.20
C ARG A 48 -1.00 13.00 4.04
N LEU A 49 -1.51 12.09 4.86
CA LEU A 49 -2.64 12.33 5.75
C LEU A 49 -2.34 13.42 6.77
N ARG A 50 -1.13 13.43 7.35
CA ARG A 50 -0.65 14.50 8.23
C ARG A 50 -0.61 15.85 7.49
N ALA A 51 -0.08 15.87 6.28
CA ALA A 51 0.06 17.10 5.48
C ALA A 51 -1.30 17.75 5.12
N LEU A 52 -2.41 17.01 5.16
CA LEU A 52 -3.75 17.57 4.98
C LEU A 52 -4.23 18.40 6.18
N ASN A 53 -3.59 18.25 7.35
CA ASN A 53 -3.89 18.99 8.58
C ASN A 53 -5.40 19.01 8.93
N LEU A 54 -6.05 17.85 8.79
CA LEU A 54 -7.47 17.67 9.12
C LEU A 54 -7.61 17.11 10.54
N PRO A 55 -8.68 17.47 11.28
CA PRO A 55 -8.91 16.99 12.64
C PRO A 55 -9.52 15.59 12.62
N TYR A 56 -8.73 14.57 12.29
CA TYR A 56 -9.19 13.17 12.33
C TYR A 56 -9.46 12.75 13.77
N LYS A 57 -10.65 12.18 14.03
CA LYS A 57 -11.10 11.77 15.37
C LYS A 57 -11.16 10.27 15.57
N LEU A 58 -11.30 9.52 14.47
CA LEU A 58 -11.52 8.08 14.50
C LEU A 58 -10.78 7.41 13.35
N LEU A 59 -10.06 6.35 13.68
CA LEU A 59 -9.49 5.40 12.74
C LEU A 59 -10.17 4.04 12.94
N VAL A 60 -10.90 3.57 11.93
CA VAL A 60 -11.48 2.23 11.93
C VAL A 60 -10.65 1.34 11.00
N ARG A 61 -10.15 0.20 11.53
CA ARG A 61 -9.32 -0.75 10.78
C ARG A 61 -9.90 -2.17 10.82
N SER A 62 -9.56 -2.97 9.82
CA SER A 62 -9.89 -4.41 9.80
C SER A 62 -9.07 -5.17 10.85
N THR A 63 -9.63 -6.26 11.39
CA THR A 63 -8.92 -7.20 12.27
C THR A 63 -7.89 -8.07 11.52
N MET A 64 -7.81 -7.97 10.19
CA MET A 64 -6.78 -8.63 9.39
C MET A 64 -5.38 -8.10 9.70
N LYS A 65 -4.41 -9.00 9.93
CA LYS A 65 -3.01 -8.67 10.26
C LYS A 65 -2.38 -7.62 9.33
N ARG A 66 -2.63 -7.71 8.02
CA ARG A 66 -2.13 -6.73 7.04
C ARG A 66 -2.67 -5.32 7.29
N ALA A 67 -3.95 -5.20 7.66
CA ALA A 67 -4.58 -3.92 7.96
C ALA A 67 -4.11 -3.37 9.31
N LEU A 68 -3.93 -4.22 10.32
CA LEU A 68 -3.41 -3.84 11.64
C LEU A 68 -2.02 -3.20 11.53
N GLU A 69 -1.09 -3.90 10.88
CA GLU A 69 0.28 -3.43 10.67
C GLU A 69 0.32 -2.13 9.84
N THR A 70 -0.62 -1.94 8.90
CA THR A 70 -0.63 -0.77 7.99
C THR A 70 -1.10 0.45 8.78
N ALA A 71 -2.15 0.27 9.56
CA ALA A 71 -2.70 1.29 10.42
C ALA A 71 -1.64 1.78 11.44
N GLU A 72 -0.84 0.88 12.01
CA GLU A 72 0.22 1.24 12.96
C GLU A 72 1.29 2.13 12.33
N LEU A 73 1.73 1.82 11.11
CA LEU A 73 2.68 2.65 10.38
C LEU A 73 2.08 4.02 10.03
N ILE A 74 0.84 4.06 9.56
CA ILE A 74 0.14 5.30 9.25
C ILE A 74 0.00 6.17 10.52
N MET A 75 -0.42 5.59 11.64
CA MET A 75 -0.58 6.31 12.90
C MET A 75 0.75 6.91 13.39
N LYS A 76 1.84 6.15 13.29
CA LYS A 76 3.19 6.64 13.59
C LYS A 76 3.54 7.86 12.73
N GLU A 77 3.27 7.79 11.44
CA GLU A 77 3.50 8.89 10.49
C GLU A 77 2.43 9.98 10.50
N MET A 78 1.37 9.85 11.30
CA MET A 78 0.43 10.94 11.57
C MET A 78 0.83 11.72 12.83
N GLN A 79 1.60 11.14 13.76
CA GLN A 79 2.00 11.77 15.04
C GLN A 79 0.82 12.22 15.93
N MET A 80 -0.42 11.81 15.62
CA MET A 80 -1.62 12.25 16.34
C MET A 80 -1.97 11.35 17.54
N GLY A 81 -0.96 10.72 18.15
CA GLY A 81 -1.08 9.50 18.95
C GLY A 81 -2.27 9.41 19.92
N ASN A 82 -2.53 10.44 20.72
CA ASN A 82 -3.51 10.35 21.83
C ASN A 82 -4.89 10.96 21.52
N GLU A 83 -5.06 11.64 20.39
CA GLU A 83 -6.33 12.30 20.02
C GLU A 83 -7.21 11.45 19.09
N LEU A 84 -6.63 10.41 18.49
CA LEU A 84 -7.29 9.57 17.51
C LEU A 84 -7.86 8.31 18.19
N ASP A 85 -9.19 8.18 18.24
CA ASP A 85 -9.85 6.93 18.65
C ASP A 85 -9.56 5.84 17.62
N VAL A 86 -9.16 4.64 18.04
CA VAL A 86 -8.82 3.53 17.14
C VAL A 86 -9.76 2.37 17.42
N ARG A 87 -10.49 1.93 16.40
CA ARG A 87 -11.43 0.82 16.49
C ARG A 87 -11.14 -0.25 15.47
N GLU A 88 -11.31 -1.49 15.90
CA GLU A 88 -11.21 -2.66 15.04
C GLU A 88 -12.60 -3.14 14.64
N SER A 89 -12.75 -3.60 13.40
CA SER A 89 -14.03 -4.08 12.89
C SER A 89 -13.84 -5.30 11.99
N ASP A 90 -14.52 -6.38 12.34
CA ASP A 90 -14.61 -7.58 11.49
C ASP A 90 -15.40 -7.34 10.20
N LEU A 91 -16.26 -6.32 10.15
CA LEU A 91 -17.02 -5.94 8.96
C LEU A 91 -16.13 -5.46 7.81
N LEU A 92 -14.91 -5.02 8.13
CA LEU A 92 -13.92 -4.53 7.15
C LEU A 92 -12.94 -5.63 6.72
N ARG A 93 -13.16 -6.89 7.11
CA ARG A 93 -12.33 -8.01 6.63
C ARG A 93 -12.58 -8.23 5.15
N GLU A 94 -11.50 -8.44 4.42
CA GLU A 94 -11.58 -8.76 2.99
C GLU A 94 -12.32 -10.09 2.79
N GLY A 95 -13.07 -10.18 1.70
CA GLY A 95 -13.83 -11.35 1.28
C GLY A 95 -14.09 -11.32 -0.22
N ALA A 96 -15.05 -12.11 -0.70
CA ALA A 96 -15.49 -12.14 -2.09
C ALA A 96 -16.84 -11.40 -2.22
N PRO A 97 -16.86 -10.05 -2.33
CA PRO A 97 -18.09 -9.27 -2.18
C PRO A 97 -19.08 -9.49 -3.32
N ILE A 98 -18.60 -9.58 -4.56
CA ILE A 98 -19.42 -9.72 -5.77
C ILE A 98 -18.62 -10.58 -6.75
N PRO A 99 -19.26 -11.51 -7.50
CA PRO A 99 -18.58 -12.20 -8.59
C PRO A 99 -18.13 -11.19 -9.66
N PRO A 100 -16.92 -11.35 -10.21
CA PRO A 100 -16.41 -10.47 -11.24
C PRO A 100 -17.20 -10.65 -12.54
N GLU A 101 -17.44 -9.52 -13.23
CA GLU A 101 -17.88 -9.51 -14.63
C GLU A 101 -16.78 -8.92 -15.53
N PRO A 102 -16.38 -9.63 -16.61
CA PRO A 102 -16.85 -10.94 -17.07
C PRO A 102 -16.41 -12.09 -16.14
N PRO A 103 -17.11 -13.25 -16.16
CA PRO A 103 -16.77 -14.38 -15.30
C PRO A 103 -15.34 -14.86 -15.54
N VAL A 104 -14.52 -14.88 -14.48
CA VAL A 104 -13.15 -15.39 -14.54
C VAL A 104 -13.08 -16.79 -13.90
N GLY A 105 -12.50 -17.76 -14.61
CA GLY A 105 -12.46 -19.16 -14.15
C GLY A 105 -11.64 -19.41 -12.86
N HIS A 106 -10.81 -18.44 -12.47
CA HIS A 106 -10.01 -18.46 -11.25
C HIS A 106 -10.78 -17.94 -10.02
N TRP A 107 -11.97 -17.36 -10.21
CA TRP A 107 -12.79 -16.89 -9.11
C TRP A 107 -13.58 -18.05 -8.48
N ARG A 108 -13.09 -18.53 -7.34
CA ARG A 108 -13.70 -19.63 -6.59
C ARG A 108 -13.86 -19.19 -5.13
N PRO A 109 -14.93 -18.47 -4.78
CA PRO A 109 -15.17 -18.10 -3.39
C PRO A 109 -15.35 -19.37 -2.55
N GLU A 110 -14.85 -19.36 -1.31
CA GLU A 110 -15.16 -20.45 -0.38
C GLU A 110 -16.66 -20.47 -0.11
N LYS A 111 -17.26 -21.66 -0.16
CA LYS A 111 -18.67 -21.84 0.20
C LYS A 111 -18.79 -21.64 1.71
N HIS A 112 -19.55 -20.62 2.12
CA HIS A 112 -19.92 -20.41 3.52
C HIS A 112 -21.10 -21.31 3.90
#